data_AF-A6FWS9-F1
#
_entry.id   AF-A6FWS9-F1
#
_cell.length_a   1.000
_cell.length_b   1.000
_cell.length_c   1.000
_cell.angle_alpha   90.00
_cell.angle_beta   90.00
_cell.angle_gamma   90.00
#
_symmetry.space_group_name_H-M   'P 1'
#
loop_
_entity.id
_entity.type
_entity.pdbx_description
1 polymer ?
#
loop_
_entity_poly.entity_id
_entity_poly.type
_entity_poly.pdbx_seq_one_letter_code
_entity_poly.pdbx_strand_id
1 'polypeptide(L)'
;MACSARGELDRMCDVAGEVMADESIPDDLKSQLIAKRFRPRNLKVKKALEAIGNAPAEQRMPLLQEVAGEGWTCPALAEAFDPNFGEDEDEDEAAAPVPE
;
A
#
# COMPACT_ATOMS: atom_id res chain seq x y z
N MET A 1 -20.21 -9.60 -16.22
CA MET A 1 -18.80 -9.15 -16.25
C MET A 1 -18.06 -9.92 -15.17
N ALA A 2 -17.09 -10.75 -15.55
CA ALA A 2 -16.20 -11.38 -14.57
C ALA A 2 -15.28 -10.28 -14.02
N CYS A 3 -15.34 -10.00 -12.72
CA CYS A 3 -14.38 -9.12 -12.08
C CYS A 3 -13.02 -9.81 -12.06
N SER A 4 -12.12 -9.37 -12.95
CA SER A 4 -10.73 -9.78 -12.95
C SER A 4 -10.06 -9.30 -11.66
N ALA A 5 -9.09 -10.07 -11.15
CA ALA A 5 -8.35 -9.70 -9.94
C ALA A 5 -7.74 -8.29 -10.04
N ARG A 6 -7.18 -7.96 -11.21
CA ARG A 6 -6.69 -6.62 -11.55
C ARG A 6 -7.75 -5.53 -11.42
N GLY A 7 -8.94 -5.72 -12.00
CA GLY A 7 -10.01 -4.71 -11.93
C GLY A 7 -10.58 -4.52 -10.52
N GLU A 8 -10.47 -5.53 -9.65
CA GLU A 8 -10.76 -5.37 -8.22
C GLU A 8 -9.66 -4.60 -7.50
N LEU A 9 -8.40 -4.86 -7.82
CA LEU A 9 -7.27 -4.13 -7.25
C LEU A 9 -7.22 -2.67 -7.73
N ASP A 10 -7.60 -2.37 -8.97
CA ASP A 10 -7.77 -1.01 -9.47
C ASP A 10 -8.84 -0.26 -8.65
N ARG A 11 -9.98 -0.90 -8.37
CA ARG A 11 -11.00 -0.32 -7.47
C ARG A 11 -10.49 -0.09 -6.06
N MET A 12 -9.65 -0.98 -5.55
CA MET A 12 -9.02 -0.78 -4.25
C MET A 12 -8.10 0.43 -4.28
N CYS A 13 -7.37 0.63 -5.39
CA CYS A 13 -6.52 1.79 -5.60
C CYS A 13 -7.32 3.10 -5.63
N ASP A 14 -8.47 3.12 -6.30
CA ASP A 14 -9.37 4.28 -6.30
C ASP A 14 -9.83 4.62 -4.87
N VAL A 15 -10.30 3.61 -4.13
CA VAL A 15 -10.71 3.78 -2.72
C VAL A 15 -9.57 4.27 -1.84
N ALA A 16 -8.35 3.76 -2.08
CA ALA A 16 -7.16 4.22 -1.38
C ALA A 16 -6.86 5.69 -1.69
N GLY A 17 -6.93 6.10 -2.96
CA GLY A 17 -6.75 7.50 -3.35
C GLY A 17 -7.74 8.43 -2.65
N GLU A 18 -9.03 8.04 -2.57
CA GLU A 18 -10.05 8.82 -1.84
C GLU A 18 -9.76 8.93 -0.35
N VAL A 19 -9.27 7.87 0.29
CA VAL A 19 -8.96 7.86 1.73
C VAL A 19 -7.66 8.62 2.02
N MET A 20 -6.65 8.49 1.16
CA MET A 20 -5.37 9.19 1.31
C MET A 20 -5.51 10.69 1.09
N ALA A 21 -6.38 11.12 0.17
CA ALA A 21 -6.66 12.53 -0.10
C ALA A 21 -7.52 13.20 0.99
N ASP A 22 -8.13 12.44 1.89
CA ASP A 22 -8.95 12.98 2.98
C ASP A 22 -8.08 13.26 4.23
N GLU A 23 -7.67 14.51 4.37
CA GLU A 23 -6.85 15.01 5.49
C GLU A 23 -7.59 14.95 6.84
N SER A 24 -8.89 14.71 6.86
CA SER A 24 -9.66 14.54 8.10
C SER A 24 -9.49 13.15 8.70
N ILE A 25 -8.88 12.22 7.95
CA ILE A 25 -8.66 10.84 8.37
C ILE A 25 -7.23 10.69 8.91
N PRO A 26 -7.05 10.30 10.17
CA PRO A 26 -5.74 9.98 10.72
C PRO A 26 -5.04 8.87 9.93
N ASP A 27 -3.73 9.00 9.70
CA ASP A 27 -2.93 8.05 8.92
C ASP A 27 -3.02 6.60 9.45
N ASP A 28 -3.07 6.42 10.77
CA ASP A 28 -3.22 5.10 11.41
C ASP A 28 -4.56 4.41 11.10
N LEU A 29 -5.58 5.21 10.72
CA LEU A 29 -6.90 4.73 10.35
C LEU A 29 -7.08 4.60 8.83
N LYS A 30 -6.23 5.23 8.01
CA LYS A 30 -6.35 5.18 6.53
C LYS A 30 -6.30 3.74 6.02
N SER A 31 -5.31 2.96 6.43
CA SER A 31 -5.16 1.55 6.05
C SER A 31 -6.37 0.68 6.44
N GLN A 32 -6.91 0.89 7.65
CA GLN A 32 -8.10 0.18 8.14
C GLN A 32 -9.36 0.59 7.37
N LEU A 33 -9.51 1.87 7.03
CA LEU A 33 -10.65 2.37 6.26
C LEU A 33 -10.64 1.88 4.82
N ILE A 34 -9.47 1.79 4.20
CA ILE A 34 -9.30 1.17 2.87
C ILE A 34 -9.76 -0.28 2.93
N ALA A 35 -9.29 -1.06 3.90
CA ALA A 35 -9.70 -2.46 4.08
C ALA A 35 -11.21 -2.61 4.40
N LYS A 36 -11.81 -1.62 5.09
CA LYS A 36 -13.24 -1.64 5.43
C LYS A 36 -14.13 -1.26 4.25
N ARG A 37 -13.70 -0.28 3.44
CA ARG A 37 -14.42 0.20 2.25
C ARG A 37 -14.29 -0.75 1.07
N PHE A 38 -13.14 -1.41 0.94
CA PHE A 38 -12.90 -2.38 -0.13
C PHE A 38 -13.19 -3.82 0.32
N ARG A 39 -14.27 -4.42 -0.20
CA ARG A 39 -14.58 -5.84 0.00
C ARG A 39 -14.36 -6.62 -1.30
N PRO A 40 -13.29 -7.42 -1.41
CA PRO A 40 -13.05 -8.19 -2.62
C PRO A 40 -14.10 -9.30 -2.79
N ARG A 41 -14.55 -9.46 -4.03
CA ARG A 41 -15.38 -10.58 -4.49
C ARG A 41 -14.51 -11.69 -5.09
N ASN A 42 -13.35 -11.34 -5.64
CA ASN A 42 -12.40 -12.30 -6.18
C ASN A 42 -11.66 -13.02 -5.05
N LEU A 43 -11.70 -14.35 -5.08
CA LEU A 43 -11.10 -15.18 -4.04
C LEU A 43 -9.57 -15.01 -3.94
N LYS A 44 -8.88 -14.71 -5.06
CA LYS A 44 -7.44 -14.45 -5.07
C LYS A 44 -7.11 -13.14 -4.36
N VAL A 45 -7.86 -12.07 -4.68
CA VAL A 45 -7.70 -10.75 -4.04
C VAL A 45 -8.02 -10.86 -2.56
N LYS A 46 -9.08 -11.59 -2.19
CA LYS A 46 -9.41 -11.85 -0.79
C LYS A 46 -8.26 -12.49 -0.03
N LYS A 47 -7.69 -13.59 -0.55
CA LYS A 47 -6.54 -14.27 0.07
C LYS A 47 -5.32 -13.35 0.17
N ALA A 48 -5.08 -12.53 -0.85
CA ALA A 48 -3.99 -11.55 -0.84
C ALA A 48 -4.17 -10.53 0.29
N LEU A 49 -5.37 -9.96 0.46
CA LEU A 49 -5.66 -9.02 1.54
C LEU A 49 -5.54 -9.65 2.92
N GLU A 50 -6.00 -10.90 3.07
CA GLU A 50 -5.83 -11.65 4.32
C GLU A 50 -4.34 -11.87 4.63
N ALA A 51 -3.51 -12.17 3.62
CA ALA A 51 -2.06 -12.29 3.77
C ALA A 51 -1.42 -10.93 4.12
N ILE A 52 -1.81 -9.86 3.42
CA ILE A 52 -1.34 -8.48 3.64
C ILE A 52 -1.62 -7.99 5.06
N GLY A 53 -2.80 -8.29 5.59
CA GLY A 53 -3.16 -7.92 6.96
C GLY A 53 -2.27 -8.57 8.02
N ASN A 54 -1.60 -9.68 7.69
CA ASN A 54 -0.67 -10.40 8.58
C ASN A 54 0.81 -10.23 8.17
N ALA A 55 1.08 -9.63 7.01
CA ALA A 55 2.42 -9.48 6.46
C ALA A 55 3.06 -8.14 6.89
N PRO A 56 4.40 -8.09 6.99
CA PRO A 56 5.13 -6.85 7.19
C PRO A 56 4.93 -5.91 5.99
N ALA A 57 4.99 -4.61 6.25
CA ALA A 57 4.69 -3.54 5.29
C ALA A 57 5.42 -3.71 3.93
N GLU A 58 6.70 -4.05 3.98
CA GLU A 58 7.56 -4.35 2.83
C GLU A 58 7.06 -5.50 1.92
N GLN A 59 6.28 -6.44 2.46
CA GLN A 59 5.73 -7.58 1.71
C GLN A 59 4.32 -7.32 1.18
N ARG A 60 3.66 -6.22 1.58
CA ARG A 60 2.27 -5.95 1.22
C ARG A 60 2.09 -5.63 -0.26
N MET A 61 2.94 -4.76 -0.80
CA MET A 61 2.90 -4.38 -2.22
C MET A 61 3.25 -5.54 -3.17
N PRO A 62 4.31 -6.34 -2.93
CA PRO A 62 4.60 -7.54 -3.72
C PRO A 62 3.43 -8.52 -3.80
N LEU A 63 2.71 -8.74 -2.69
CA LEU A 63 1.55 -9.64 -2.65
C LEU A 63 0.39 -9.14 -3.52
N LEU A 64 0.16 -7.83 -3.58
CA LEU A 64 -0.85 -7.25 -4.47
C LEU A 64 -0.44 -7.37 -5.95
N GLN A 65 0.83 -7.15 -6.26
CA GLN A 65 1.37 -7.29 -7.61
C GLN A 65 1.29 -8.71 -8.15
N GLU A 66 1.57 -9.72 -7.32
CA GLU A 66 1.43 -11.13 -7.70
C GLU A 66 -0.01 -11.45 -8.15
N VAL A 67 -1.00 -10.83 -7.52
CA VAL A 67 -2.42 -11.06 -7.83
C VAL A 67 -2.93 -10.20 -8.99
N ALA A 68 -2.42 -8.98 -9.15
CA ALA A 68 -2.76 -8.11 -10.26
C ALA A 68 -2.11 -8.53 -11.60
N GLY A 69 -0.96 -9.20 -11.52
CA GLY A 69 -0.08 -9.49 -12.64
C GLY A 69 1.01 -8.43 -12.81
N GLU A 70 2.01 -8.74 -13.64
CA GLU A 70 3.17 -7.88 -13.87
C GLU A 70 2.79 -6.44 -14.26
N GLY A 71 3.52 -5.48 -13.69
CA GLY A 71 3.41 -4.05 -14.00
C GLY A 71 2.22 -3.33 -13.35
N TRP A 72 1.46 -3.97 -12.46
CA TRP A 72 0.47 -3.26 -11.66
C TRP A 72 1.13 -2.46 -10.53
N THR A 73 0.74 -1.20 -10.39
CA THR A 73 1.22 -0.30 -9.34
C THR A 73 0.06 0.57 -8.87
N CYS A 74 0.07 0.92 -7.59
CA CYS A 74 -0.89 1.86 -7.02
C CYS A 74 -0.16 2.78 -6.03
N PRO A 75 0.04 4.07 -6.35
CA PRO A 75 0.75 4.99 -5.48
C PRO A 75 0.02 5.17 -4.14
N ALA A 76 -1.30 5.41 -4.14
CA ALA A 76 -2.05 5.61 -2.91
C ALA A 76 -2.00 4.41 -1.93
N LEU A 77 -1.93 3.17 -2.45
CA LEU A 77 -1.74 1.97 -1.62
C LEU A 77 -0.29 1.80 -1.18
N ALA A 78 0.67 2.20 -2.01
CA ALA A 78 2.06 2.28 -1.58
C ALA A 78 2.14 3.22 -0.37
N GLU A 79 1.64 4.44 -0.47
CA GLU A 79 1.61 5.39 0.67
C GLU A 79 0.90 4.83 1.90
N ALA A 80 -0.24 4.16 1.74
CA ALA A 80 -1.00 3.59 2.85
C ALA A 80 -0.34 2.35 3.50
N PHE A 81 0.57 1.67 2.81
CA PHE A 81 1.19 0.43 3.25
C PHE A 81 2.72 0.47 3.31
N ASP A 82 3.34 1.58 2.95
CA ASP A 82 4.78 1.77 3.00
C ASP A 82 5.17 2.18 4.43
N PRO A 83 6.14 1.48 5.04
CA PRO A 83 6.58 1.78 6.40
C PRO A 83 7.45 3.04 6.49
N ASN A 84 8.04 3.49 5.37
CA ASN A 84 8.90 4.66 5.26
C ASN A 84 8.17 5.90 4.72
N PHE A 85 6.85 5.84 4.52
CA PHE A 85 6.07 7.03 4.14
C PHE A 85 5.98 7.97 5.35
N GLY A 86 7.08 8.70 5.58
CA GLY A 86 7.37 9.45 6.81
C GLY A 86 8.83 9.38 7.28
N GLU A 87 9.71 8.59 6.63
CA GLU A 87 11.16 8.52 6.90
C GLU A 87 11.97 9.05 5.71
N ASP A 88 11.64 10.24 5.23
CA ASP A 88 12.65 11.19 4.73
C ASP A 88 12.51 12.36 5.73
N GLU A 89 13.37 12.49 6.74
CA GLU A 89 14.61 13.26 6.67
C GLU A 89 15.53 12.86 7.83
N ASP A 90 16.54 12.04 7.57
CA ASP A 90 17.87 12.22 8.17
C ASP A 90 18.90 11.96 7.06
N GLU A 91 18.82 12.82 6.04
CA GLU A 91 19.98 13.20 5.24
C GLU A 91 20.90 14.01 6.18
N ASP A 92 21.72 13.34 7.02
CA ASP A 92 22.90 14.01 7.58
C ASP A 92 24.09 13.77 6.65
N GLU A 93 24.22 14.78 5.80
CA GLU A 93 25.34 15.11 4.93
C GLU A 93 26.68 15.09 5.71
N ALA A 94 27.64 14.29 5.22
CA ALA A 94 29.08 14.52 5.23
C ALA A 94 29.83 14.89 6.54
N ALA A 95 30.73 14.00 6.99
CA ALA A 95 32.14 14.37 7.26
C ALA A 95 33.07 13.14 7.40
N ALA A 96 33.81 12.82 6.35
CA ALA A 96 35.21 12.40 6.49
C ALA A 96 36.09 13.63 6.21
N PRO A 97 37.37 13.75 6.65
CA PRO A 97 38.18 12.92 7.56
C PRO A 97 38.86 13.74 8.69
N VAL A 98 39.48 13.09 9.69
CA VAL A 98 40.64 13.68 10.41
C VAL A 98 41.68 12.60 10.67
N PRO A 99 42.87 12.66 10.02
CA PRO A 99 44.04 11.91 10.45
C PRO A 99 44.81 12.69 11.54
N GLU A 100 45.22 12.00 12.61
CA GLU A 100 46.38 12.39 13.44
C GLU A 100 47.61 11.55 13.05
#